data_AF-A0A967M051-F1
#
_entry.id   AF-A0A967M051-F1
#
_cell.length_a   1.000
_cell.length_b   1.000
_cell.length_c   1.000
_cell.angle_alpha   90.00
_cell.angle_beta   90.00
_cell.angle_gamma   90.00
#
_symmetry.space_group_name_H-M   'P 1'
#
loop_
_entity.id
_entity.type
_entity.pdbx_description
1 polymer ?
#
loop_
_entity_poly.entity_id
_entity_poly.type
_entity_poly.pdbx_seq_one_letter_code
_entity_poly.pdbx_strand_id
1 'polypeptide(L)'
;MILNQGTVYTSWFENLRYSAFQASSILTTTGFGTADYEQWPVLGQYILVTLMFIGGCAGSTGGGMKVARILLLFKHAHVQVFRLIHPRAVRLVKLGDTPVDREVVQAILGFFALFMGIFLTASFLMAAVGMDLVTAGASVIATLSNIGPGLGSVGPVDNYHHVPALGKCILLFCMLMGRLELFTVLVLLFPSFWRK
;
A
#
# COMPACT_ATOMS: atom_id res chain seq x y z
N MET A 1 16.71 -1.19 -10.61
CA MET A 1 17.66 -2.07 -11.33
C MET A 1 18.72 -1.24 -12.06
N ILE A 2 18.46 -0.58 -13.20
CA ILE A 2 19.49 0.25 -13.89
C ILE A 2 19.65 1.64 -13.23
N LEU A 3 18.60 2.12 -12.55
CA LEU A 3 18.52 3.49 -12.02
C LEU A 3 19.60 3.86 -10.98
N ASN A 4 20.09 2.90 -10.19
CA ASN A 4 21.04 3.17 -9.10
C ASN A 4 22.51 2.93 -9.49
N GLN A 5 22.76 2.50 -10.73
CA GLN A 5 24.09 2.14 -11.19
C GLN A 5 24.90 3.40 -11.48
N GLY A 6 26.04 3.56 -10.80
CA GLY A 6 26.92 4.73 -10.94
C GLY A 6 26.56 5.94 -10.09
N THR A 7 25.39 5.96 -9.45
CA THR A 7 24.97 7.03 -8.52
C THR A 7 25.14 6.63 -7.06
N VAL A 8 24.70 5.42 -6.69
CA VAL A 8 24.74 4.90 -5.31
C VAL A 8 25.62 3.65 -5.22
N TYR A 9 25.51 2.75 -6.20
CA TYR A 9 26.29 1.50 -6.23
C TYR A 9 27.20 1.46 -7.45
N THR A 10 28.47 1.13 -7.23
CA THR A 10 29.48 0.99 -8.28
C THR A 10 29.43 -0.40 -8.92
N SER A 11 29.17 -1.44 -8.13
CA SER A 11 29.03 -2.82 -8.61
C SER A 11 27.60 -3.12 -9.06
N TRP A 12 27.47 -3.69 -10.27
CA TRP A 12 26.18 -4.12 -10.81
C TRP A 12 25.52 -5.20 -9.93
N PHE A 13 26.31 -6.14 -9.40
CA PHE A 13 25.81 -7.21 -8.53
C PHE A 13 25.26 -6.68 -7.20
N GLU A 14 25.90 -5.66 -6.63
CA GLU A 14 25.41 -5.02 -5.41
C GLU A 14 24.10 -4.28 -5.65
N ASN A 15 24.02 -3.52 -6.73
CA ASN A 15 22.79 -2.83 -7.12
C ASN A 15 21.64 -3.83 -7.32
N LEU A 16 21.90 -4.96 -8.00
CA LEU A 16 20.90 -6.01 -8.18
C LEU A 16 20.44 -6.59 -6.84
N ARG A 17 21.39 -6.94 -5.98
CA ARG A 17 21.11 -7.53 -4.67
C ARG A 17 20.26 -6.59 -3.79
N TYR A 18 20.69 -5.34 -3.61
CA TYR A 18 19.97 -4.38 -2.76
C TYR A 18 18.62 -3.97 -3.34
N SER A 19 18.56 -3.70 -4.66
CA SER A 19 17.29 -3.36 -5.33
C SER A 19 16.25 -4.48 -5.21
N ALA A 20 16.64 -5.72 -5.51
CA ALA A 20 15.72 -6.85 -5.48
C ALA A 20 15.29 -7.20 -4.04
N PHE A 21 16.22 -7.13 -3.08
CA PHE A 21 15.90 -7.38 -1.69
C PHE A 21 14.92 -6.35 -1.13
N GLN A 22 15.16 -5.05 -1.35
CA GLN A 22 14.27 -4.01 -0.84
C GLN A 22 12.90 -4.04 -1.52
N ALA A 23 12.85 -4.27 -2.84
CA ALA A 23 11.58 -4.40 -3.54
C ALA A 23 10.75 -5.58 -3.03
N SER A 24 11.37 -6.75 -2.81
CA SER A 24 10.68 -7.93 -2.27
C SER A 24 10.24 -7.71 -0.82
N SER A 25 11.12 -7.19 0.03
CA SER A 25 10.84 -6.87 1.45
C SER A 25 9.65 -5.91 1.61
N ILE A 26 9.58 -4.85 0.79
CA ILE A 26 8.48 -3.89 0.82
C ILE A 26 7.19 -4.50 0.26
N LEU A 27 7.27 -5.20 -0.88
CA LEU A 27 6.10 -5.85 -1.52
C LEU A 27 5.46 -6.90 -0.59
N THR A 28 6.28 -7.70 0.11
CA THR A 28 5.77 -8.72 1.05
C THR A 28 5.44 -8.14 2.42
N THR A 29 5.53 -6.81 2.57
CA THR A 29 5.30 -6.08 3.83
C THR A 29 6.13 -6.62 4.99
N THR A 30 7.37 -7.04 4.73
CA THR A 30 8.28 -7.56 5.75
C THR A 30 9.04 -6.42 6.43
N GLY A 31 9.36 -5.36 5.70
CA GLY A 31 9.92 -4.14 6.27
C GLY A 31 11.40 -4.22 6.66
N PHE A 32 12.15 -5.21 6.19
CA PHE A 32 13.60 -5.25 6.39
C PHE A 32 14.27 -4.14 5.56
N GLY A 33 15.08 -3.31 6.21
CA GLY A 33 15.89 -2.27 5.60
C GLY A 33 17.37 -2.67 5.55
N THR A 34 17.83 -3.24 4.43
CA THR A 34 19.27 -3.57 4.24
C THR A 34 20.06 -2.51 3.48
N ALA A 35 19.35 -1.55 2.90
CA ALA A 35 19.90 -0.43 2.15
C ALA A 35 19.10 0.84 2.44
N ASP A 36 19.80 1.96 2.50
CA ASP A 36 19.19 3.28 2.56
C ASP A 36 18.67 3.67 1.17
N TYR A 37 17.36 3.54 0.97
CA TYR A 37 16.71 3.90 -0.29
C TYR A 37 16.36 5.39 -0.40
N GLU A 38 16.67 6.21 0.61
CA GLU A 38 16.55 7.68 0.49
C GLU A 38 17.62 8.27 -0.42
N GLN A 39 18.78 7.60 -0.49
CA GLN A 39 19.88 7.98 -1.38
C GLN A 39 19.60 7.59 -2.84
N TRP A 40 18.56 6.78 -3.09
CA TRP A 40 18.24 6.33 -4.43
C TRP A 40 17.59 7.46 -5.23
N PRO A 41 17.69 7.44 -6.58
CA PRO A 41 17.00 8.39 -7.42
C PRO A 41 15.50 8.43 -7.11
N VAL A 42 14.90 9.61 -7.23
CA VAL A 42 13.50 9.88 -6.92
C VAL A 42 12.54 8.88 -7.59
N LEU A 43 12.83 8.46 -8.83
CA LEU A 43 12.05 7.43 -9.53
C LEU A 43 12.05 6.08 -8.77
N GLY A 44 13.17 5.68 -8.19
CA GLY A 44 13.27 4.47 -7.37
C GLY A 44 12.41 4.56 -6.11
N GLN A 45 12.42 5.72 -5.45
CA GLN A 45 11.57 5.98 -4.27
C GLN A 45 10.08 5.90 -4.63
N TYR A 46 9.65 6.52 -5.74
CA TYR A 46 8.25 6.42 -6.21
C TYR A 46 7.83 4.97 -6.51
N ILE A 47 8.71 4.17 -7.10
CA ILE A 47 8.44 2.75 -7.34
C ILE A 47 8.24 2.02 -6.00
N LEU A 48 9.12 2.24 -5.02
CA LEU A 48 8.98 1.62 -3.69
C LEU A 48 7.69 2.05 -2.99
N VAL A 49 7.35 3.34 -3.00
CA VAL A 49 6.09 3.84 -2.43
C VAL A 49 4.88 3.23 -3.14
N THR A 50 4.92 3.06 -4.46
CA THR A 50 3.85 2.38 -5.21
C THR A 50 3.72 0.91 -4.78
N LEU A 51 4.84 0.23 -4.57
CA LEU A 51 4.86 -1.14 -4.04
C LEU A 51 4.28 -1.22 -2.63
N MET A 52 4.40 -0.18 -1.80
CA MET A 52 3.80 -0.15 -0.46
C MET A 52 2.26 -0.25 -0.48
N PHE A 53 1.60 0.12 -1.57
CA PHE A 53 0.16 -0.09 -1.74
C PHE A 53 -0.18 -1.55 -2.09
N ILE A 54 0.77 -2.30 -2.65
CA ILE A 54 0.62 -3.68 -3.08
C ILE A 54 1.13 -4.60 -1.97
N GLY A 55 0.19 -5.19 -1.23
CA GLY A 55 0.50 -6.16 -0.18
C GLY A 55 0.72 -7.57 -0.71
N GLY A 56 1.03 -8.51 0.18
CA GLY A 56 1.28 -9.92 -0.17
C GLY A 56 0.07 -10.70 -0.73
N CYS A 57 0.26 -12.00 -0.94
CA CYS A 57 -0.80 -12.89 -1.43
C CYS A 57 -1.98 -13.01 -0.45
N ALA A 58 -3.16 -13.36 -0.99
CA ALA A 58 -4.32 -13.69 -0.16
C ALA A 58 -3.99 -14.90 0.75
N GLY A 59 -4.43 -14.86 2.02
CA GLY A 59 -4.12 -15.89 3.02
C GLY A 59 -2.69 -15.85 3.60
N SER A 60 -1.83 -14.94 3.12
CA SER A 60 -0.51 -14.69 3.72
C SER A 60 -0.60 -13.75 4.93
N THR A 61 0.45 -13.76 5.77
CA THR A 61 0.64 -12.85 6.91
C THR A 61 0.94 -11.40 6.51
N GLY A 62 1.17 -11.12 5.23
CA GLY A 62 1.44 -9.77 4.72
C GLY A 62 0.25 -8.81 4.93
N GLY A 63 0.51 -7.53 5.16
CA GLY A 63 -0.50 -6.50 5.31
C GLY A 63 -0.95 -5.87 3.99
N GLY A 64 -1.64 -4.73 4.08
CA GLY A 64 -2.02 -3.90 2.95
C GLY A 64 -3.08 -4.50 2.03
N MET A 65 -3.23 -3.90 0.85
CA MET A 65 -4.17 -4.40 -0.16
C MET A 65 -3.56 -5.59 -0.89
N LYS A 66 -4.10 -6.78 -0.61
CA LYS A 66 -3.63 -8.05 -1.17
C LYS A 66 -3.53 -7.99 -2.71
N VAL A 67 -2.49 -8.61 -3.28
CA VAL A 67 -2.25 -8.66 -4.74
C VAL A 67 -3.50 -9.08 -5.52
N ALA A 68 -4.26 -10.05 -5.01
CA ALA A 68 -5.47 -10.54 -5.66
C ALA A 68 -6.53 -9.44 -5.89
N ARG A 69 -6.70 -8.52 -4.93
CA ARG A 69 -7.65 -7.39 -5.04
C ARG A 69 -7.17 -6.41 -6.10
N ILE A 70 -5.87 -6.11 -6.11
CA ILE A 70 -5.26 -5.21 -7.10
C ILE A 70 -5.37 -5.78 -8.52
N LEU A 71 -5.09 -7.07 -8.69
CA LEU A 71 -5.26 -7.76 -9.97
C LEU A 71 -6.71 -7.68 -10.47
N LEU A 72 -7.69 -7.89 -9.58
CA LEU A 72 -9.10 -7.79 -9.93
C LEU A 72 -9.52 -6.36 -10.29
N LEU A 73 -9.00 -5.34 -9.60
CA LEU A 73 -9.19 -3.93 -9.96
C LEU A 73 -8.68 -3.62 -11.36
N PHE A 74 -7.46 -4.05 -11.69
CA PHE A 74 -6.90 -3.87 -13.04
C PHE A 74 -7.72 -4.59 -14.11
N LYS A 75 -8.13 -5.84 -13.85
CA LYS A 75 -9.01 -6.58 -14.78
C LYS A 75 -10.36 -5.90 -14.94
N HIS A 76 -10.93 -5.37 -13.86
CA HIS A 76 -12.18 -4.63 -13.91
C HIS A 76 -12.03 -3.37 -14.76
N ALA A 77 -10.99 -2.56 -14.52
CA ALA A 77 -10.70 -1.36 -15.31
C ALA A 77 -10.52 -1.69 -16.80
N HIS A 78 -9.77 -2.75 -17.13
CA HIS A 78 -9.60 -3.21 -18.51
C HIS A 78 -10.94 -3.61 -19.16
N VAL A 79 -11.80 -4.33 -18.42
CA VAL A 79 -13.14 -4.70 -18.92
C VAL A 79 -14.01 -3.45 -19.16
N GLN A 80 -13.94 -2.45 -18.28
CA GLN A 80 -14.68 -1.19 -18.46
C GLN A 80 -14.23 -0.41 -19.69
N VAL A 81 -12.91 -0.26 -19.88
CA VAL A 81 -12.34 0.39 -21.08
C VAL A 81 -12.75 -0.39 -22.34
N PHE A 82 -12.66 -1.72 -22.31
CA PHE A 82 -13.06 -2.54 -23.45
C PHE A 82 -14.54 -2.37 -23.79
N ARG A 83 -15.42 -2.27 -22.77
CA ARG A 83 -16.86 -2.07 -22.95
C ARG A 83 -17.19 -0.67 -23.48
N LEU A 84 -16.40 0.34 -23.14
CA LEU A 84 -16.53 1.68 -23.70
C LEU A 84 -16.28 1.68 -25.21
N ILE A 85 -15.33 0.87 -25.68
CA ILE A 85 -15.02 0.70 -27.11
C ILE A 85 -16.04 -0.24 -27.79
N HIS A 86 -16.46 -1.31 -27.11
CA HIS A 86 -17.36 -2.34 -27.63
C HIS A 86 -18.63 -2.46 -26.76
N PRO A 87 -19.62 -1.57 -26.91
CA PRO A 87 -20.77 -1.49 -25.99
C PRO A 87 -21.68 -2.73 -25.99
N ARG A 88 -21.66 -3.53 -27.06
CA ARG A 88 -22.42 -4.79 -27.16
C ARG A 88 -21.67 -6.02 -26.64
N ALA A 89 -20.38 -5.91 -26.32
CA ALA A 89 -19.60 -7.03 -25.86
C ALA A 89 -19.85 -7.30 -24.37
N VAL A 90 -20.16 -8.56 -24.03
CA VAL A 90 -20.29 -9.02 -22.64
C VAL A 90 -18.98 -9.71 -22.25
N ARG A 91 -18.15 -9.01 -21.48
CA ARG A 91 -16.90 -9.55 -20.93
C ARG A 91 -16.99 -9.60 -19.41
N LEU A 92 -16.78 -10.79 -18.85
CA LEU A 92 -16.77 -11.01 -17.41
C LEU A 92 -15.35 -10.78 -16.86
N VAL A 93 -15.26 -10.27 -15.63
CA VAL A 93 -13.99 -10.26 -14.87
C VAL A 93 -13.75 -11.69 -14.39
N LYS A 94 -12.57 -12.24 -14.71
CA LYS A 94 -12.20 -13.62 -14.35
C LYS A 94 -10.95 -13.65 -13.48
N LEU A 95 -10.89 -14.55 -12.51
CA LEU A 95 -9.68 -14.90 -11.77
C LEU A 95 -9.26 -16.32 -12.16
N GLY A 96 -8.16 -16.47 -12.89
CA GLY A 96 -7.91 -17.72 -13.63
C GLY A 96 -9.05 -17.97 -14.62
N ASP A 97 -9.64 -19.16 -14.54
CA ASP A 97 -10.74 -19.59 -15.42
C ASP A 97 -12.13 -19.31 -14.84
N THR A 98 -12.23 -18.92 -13.56
CA THR A 98 -13.51 -18.69 -12.89
C THR A 98 -13.97 -17.24 -13.04
N PRO A 99 -15.24 -17.00 -13.42
CA PRO A 99 -15.82 -15.66 -13.39
C PRO A 99 -16.02 -15.20 -11.94
N VAL A 100 -15.76 -13.91 -11.70
CA VAL A 100 -15.97 -13.27 -10.40
C VAL A 100 -17.30 -12.52 -10.42
N ASP A 101 -18.12 -12.75 -9.40
CA ASP A 101 -19.42 -12.09 -9.28
C ASP A 101 -19.30 -10.57 -9.15
N ARG A 102 -20.31 -9.87 -9.65
CA ARG A 102 -20.35 -8.40 -9.64
C ARG A 102 -20.32 -7.84 -8.22
N GLU A 103 -20.97 -8.51 -7.27
CA GLU A 103 -20.99 -8.11 -5.86
C GLU A 103 -19.58 -8.11 -5.26
N VAL A 104 -18.77 -9.13 -5.56
CA VAL A 104 -17.37 -9.22 -5.11
C VAL A 104 -16.55 -8.08 -5.70
N VAL A 105 -16.74 -7.77 -6.99
CA VAL A 105 -16.04 -6.65 -7.64
C VAL A 105 -16.43 -5.31 -7.01
N GLN A 106 -17.72 -5.10 -6.70
CA GLN A 106 -18.19 -3.90 -6.02
C GLN A 106 -17.61 -3.80 -4.60
N ALA A 107 -17.55 -4.90 -3.85
CA ALA A 107 -16.92 -4.93 -2.53
C ALA A 107 -15.42 -4.57 -2.61
N ILE A 108 -14.70 -5.04 -3.62
CA ILE A 108 -13.29 -4.69 -3.84
C ILE A 108 -13.13 -3.19 -4.17
N LEU A 109 -14.00 -2.63 -5.01
CA LEU A 109 -14.00 -1.19 -5.31
C LEU A 109 -14.29 -0.36 -4.06
N GLY A 110 -15.26 -0.77 -3.24
CA GLY A 110 -15.55 -0.15 -1.96
C GLY A 110 -14.36 -0.22 -1.00
N PHE A 111 -13.68 -1.36 -0.93
CA PHE A 111 -12.45 -1.52 -0.14
C PHE A 111 -11.37 -0.56 -0.62
N PHE A 112 -11.15 -0.44 -1.93
CA PHE A 112 -10.16 0.44 -2.50
C PHE A 112 -10.46 1.92 -2.19
N ALA A 113 -11.70 2.35 -2.41
CA ALA A 113 -12.14 3.71 -2.12
C ALA A 113 -11.95 4.06 -0.64
N LEU A 114 -12.29 3.14 0.25
CA LEU A 114 -12.11 3.28 1.68
C LEU A 114 -10.63 3.33 2.08
N PHE A 115 -9.81 2.43 1.54
CA PHE A 115 -8.36 2.40 1.78
C PHE A 115 -7.72 3.74 1.40
N MET A 116 -8.06 4.26 0.22
CA MET A 116 -7.58 5.57 -0.25
C MET A 116 -8.13 6.72 0.60
N GLY A 117 -9.39 6.65 1.03
CA GLY A 117 -9.99 7.65 1.92
C GLY A 117 -9.29 7.73 3.28
N ILE A 118 -8.99 6.57 3.88
CA ILE A 118 -8.24 6.50 5.15
C ILE A 118 -6.81 7.00 4.96
N PHE A 119 -6.14 6.59 3.88
CA PHE A 119 -4.81 7.09 3.56
C PHE A 119 -4.78 8.63 3.45
N LEU A 120 -5.67 9.22 2.65
CA LEU A 120 -5.73 10.68 2.46
C LEU A 120 -6.05 11.42 3.76
N THR A 121 -7.03 10.95 4.52
CA THR A 121 -7.43 11.59 5.78
C THR A 121 -6.36 11.48 6.85
N ALA A 122 -5.76 10.29 7.03
CA ALA A 122 -4.67 10.11 8.00
C ALA A 122 -3.41 10.90 7.60
N SER A 123 -3.04 10.94 6.30
CA SER A 123 -1.90 11.75 5.84
C SER A 123 -2.14 13.24 6.06
N PHE A 124 -3.37 13.72 5.85
CA PHE A 124 -3.73 15.11 6.17
C PHE A 124 -3.62 15.40 7.67
N LEU A 125 -4.09 14.48 8.54
CA LEU A 125 -3.94 14.62 9.99
C LEU A 125 -2.46 14.62 10.41
N MET A 126 -1.63 13.76 9.83
CA MET A 126 -0.18 13.74 10.09
C MET A 126 0.49 15.06 9.68
N ALA A 127 0.10 15.62 8.53
CA ALA A 127 0.57 16.94 8.11
C ALA A 127 0.09 18.05 9.07
N ALA A 128 -1.14 17.98 9.58
CA ALA A 128 -1.68 18.93 10.56
C ALA A 128 -0.94 18.90 11.91
N VAL A 129 -0.32 17.76 12.26
CA VAL A 129 0.54 17.61 13.45
C VAL A 129 1.97 18.14 13.20
N GLY A 130 2.25 18.67 12.01
CA GLY A 130 3.49 19.36 11.67
C GLY A 130 4.52 18.52 10.91
N MET A 131 4.13 17.33 10.43
CA MET A 131 4.98 16.49 9.58
C MET A 131 5.01 17.02 8.14
N ASP A 132 6.15 16.90 7.47
CA ASP A 132 6.26 17.24 6.05
C ASP A 132 5.43 16.27 5.18
N LEU A 133 5.09 16.70 3.96
CA LEU A 133 4.21 15.96 3.06
C LEU A 133 4.74 14.55 2.74
N VAL A 134 6.06 14.40 2.57
CA VAL A 134 6.67 13.11 2.22
C VAL A 134 6.59 12.17 3.42
N THR A 135 7.04 12.63 4.59
CA THR A 135 6.98 11.80 5.81
C THR A 135 5.54 11.49 6.20
N ALA A 136 4.61 12.44 6.11
CA ALA A 136 3.20 12.24 6.44
C ALA A 136 2.54 11.19 5.53
N GLY A 137 2.77 11.25 4.22
CA GLY A 137 2.28 10.24 3.28
C GLY A 137 2.93 8.88 3.52
N ALA A 138 4.25 8.85 3.61
CA ALA A 138 5.03 7.62 3.70
C ALA A 138 4.80 6.88 5.03
N SER A 139 4.72 7.58 6.16
CA SER A 139 4.39 6.98 7.46
C SER A 139 3.00 6.35 7.46
N VAL A 140 2.01 7.01 6.86
CA VAL A 140 0.64 6.48 6.82
C VAL A 140 0.55 5.25 5.92
N ILE A 141 1.13 5.25 4.72
CA ILE A 141 1.09 4.03 3.88
C ILE A 141 1.92 2.90 4.50
N ALA A 142 3.08 3.20 5.10
CA ALA A 142 3.91 2.19 5.76
C ALA A 142 3.18 1.54 6.94
N THR A 143 2.39 2.30 7.71
CA THR A 143 1.61 1.77 8.83
C THR A 143 0.30 1.12 8.39
N LEU A 144 -0.44 1.72 7.46
CA LEU A 144 -1.68 1.18 6.92
C LEU A 144 -1.47 -0.14 6.17
N SER A 145 -0.34 -0.29 5.47
CA SER A 145 0.07 -1.55 4.83
C SER A 145 0.86 -2.48 5.76
N ASN A 146 1.11 -2.11 7.01
CA ASN A 146 1.91 -2.88 7.99
C ASN A 146 3.30 -3.28 7.49
N ILE A 147 4.01 -2.34 6.85
CA ILE A 147 5.35 -2.53 6.32
C ILE A 147 6.39 -2.19 7.38
N GLY A 148 6.24 -1.05 8.06
CA GLY A 148 7.19 -0.54 9.05
C GLY A 148 7.93 0.71 8.57
N PRO A 149 9.02 0.59 7.78
CA PRO A 149 9.76 1.75 7.29
C PRO A 149 8.99 2.50 6.19
N GLY A 150 9.06 3.83 6.23
CA GLY A 150 8.48 4.74 5.25
C GLY A 150 9.57 5.50 4.48
N LEU A 151 9.38 6.80 4.26
CA LEU A 151 10.31 7.67 3.53
C LEU A 151 10.35 9.04 4.21
N GLY A 152 11.46 9.76 4.08
CA GLY A 152 11.70 11.00 4.78
C GLY A 152 12.12 10.70 6.22
N SER A 153 11.64 11.47 7.19
CA SER A 153 12.08 11.27 8.58
C SER A 153 11.61 9.95 9.23
N VAL A 154 10.90 9.08 8.50
CA VAL A 154 10.56 7.70 8.91
C VAL A 154 11.17 6.64 7.98
N GLY A 155 12.26 6.99 7.29
CA GLY A 155 12.99 6.16 6.36
C GLY A 155 13.59 4.88 6.97
N PRO A 156 14.29 4.07 6.16
CA PRO A 156 14.83 2.77 6.57
C PRO A 156 15.97 2.88 7.60
N VAL A 157 16.62 4.04 7.69
CA VAL A 157 17.69 4.35 8.67
C VAL A 157 17.21 5.24 9.81
N ASP A 158 15.99 5.75 9.72
CA ASP A 158 15.36 6.61 10.72
C ASP A 158 14.37 5.84 11.60
N ASN A 159 13.66 6.56 12.47
CA ASN A 159 12.72 5.97 13.42
C ASN A 159 11.51 6.88 13.65
N TYR A 160 10.48 6.37 14.33
CA TYR A 160 9.25 7.11 14.63
C TYR A 160 9.32 7.91 15.94
N HIS A 161 10.49 8.06 16.57
CA HIS A 161 10.61 8.63 17.91
C HIS A 161 10.20 10.11 17.95
N HIS A 162 10.61 10.88 16.95
CA HIS A 162 10.31 12.32 16.81
C HIS A 162 8.84 12.60 16.49
N VAL A 163 8.04 11.60 16.09
CA VAL A 163 6.61 11.78 15.81
C VAL A 163 5.87 12.18 17.09
N PRO A 164 5.09 13.28 17.07
CA PRO A 164 4.33 13.73 18.23
C PRO A 164 3.32 12.69 18.72
N ALA A 165 2.92 12.76 19.98
CA ALA A 165 2.05 11.77 20.61
C ALA A 165 0.73 11.55 19.84
N LEU A 166 0.09 12.63 19.37
CA LEU A 166 -1.12 12.55 18.54
C LEU A 166 -0.87 11.83 17.22
N GLY A 167 0.27 12.08 16.56
CA GLY A 167 0.66 11.39 15.33
C GLY A 167 0.87 9.89 15.56
N LYS A 168 1.52 9.51 16.67
CA LYS A 168 1.68 8.10 17.06
C LYS A 168 0.34 7.40 17.27
N CYS A 169 -0.65 8.06 17.88
CA CYS A 169 -1.99 7.52 18.01
C CYS A 169 -2.65 7.27 16.65
N ILE A 170 -2.57 8.22 15.72
CA ILE A 170 -3.10 8.08 14.35
C ILE A 170 -2.46 6.88 13.66
N LEU A 171 -1.14 6.78 13.69
CA LEU A 171 -0.39 5.68 13.07
C LEU A 171 -0.73 4.32 13.69
N LEU A 172 -0.96 4.26 15.01
CA LEU A 172 -1.39 3.03 15.69
C LEU A 172 -2.78 2.58 15.21
N PHE A 173 -3.72 3.51 15.04
CA PHE A 173 -5.02 3.20 14.43
C PHE A 173 -4.88 2.73 12.99
N CYS A 174 -3.99 3.34 12.19
CA CYS A 174 -3.69 2.89 10.83
C CYS A 174 -3.15 1.45 10.79
N MET A 175 -2.22 1.09 11.68
CA MET A 175 -1.71 -0.29 11.77
C MET A 175 -2.81 -1.30 12.12
N LEU A 176 -3.65 -0.97 13.12
CA LEU A 176 -4.77 -1.83 13.52
C LEU A 176 -5.75 -2.05 12.36
N MET A 177 -6.14 -0.97 11.68
CA MET A 177 -7.00 -1.02 10.50
C MET A 177 -6.38 -1.84 9.35
N GLY A 178 -5.08 -1.67 9.12
CA GLY A 178 -4.33 -2.44 8.12
C GLY A 178 -4.29 -3.93 8.44
N ARG A 179 -4.23 -4.30 9.72
CA ARG A 179 -4.04 -5.70 10.16
C ARG A 179 -5.35 -6.47 10.27
N LEU A 180 -6.41 -5.83 10.74
CA LEU A 180 -7.72 -6.45 10.94
C LEU A 180 -8.56 -6.52 9.65
N GLU A 181 -8.07 -5.97 8.55
CA GLU A 181 -8.81 -5.64 7.33
C GLU A 181 -9.87 -4.54 7.54
N LEU A 182 -9.86 -3.52 6.68
CA LEU A 182 -10.67 -2.31 6.84
C LEU A 182 -12.17 -2.54 7.07
N PHE A 183 -12.77 -3.53 6.38
CA PHE A 183 -14.19 -3.80 6.51
C PHE A 183 -14.57 -4.35 7.89
N THR A 184 -13.72 -5.17 8.52
CA THR A 184 -14.05 -5.72 9.84
C THR A 184 -14.08 -4.61 10.89
N VAL A 185 -13.12 -3.68 10.82
CA VAL A 185 -13.04 -2.53 11.72
C VAL A 185 -14.23 -1.60 11.51
N LEU A 186 -14.59 -1.31 10.25
CA LEU A 186 -15.76 -0.48 9.99
C LEU A 186 -17.06 -1.11 10.44
N VAL A 187 -17.26 -2.41 10.19
CA VAL A 187 -18.46 -3.12 10.67
C VAL A 187 -18.58 -3.05 12.19
N LEU A 188 -17.46 -3.17 12.92
CA LEU A 188 -17.45 -2.98 14.39
C LEU A 188 -17.80 -1.55 14.82
N LEU A 189 -17.54 -0.54 14.01
CA LEU A 189 -17.91 0.85 14.32
C LEU A 189 -19.38 1.17 13.96
N PHE A 190 -20.03 0.35 13.13
CA PHE A 190 -21.43 0.59 12.78
C PHE A 190 -22.37 0.13 13.91
N PRO A 191 -23.20 1.03 14.49
CA PRO A 191 -24.10 0.68 15.59
C PRO A 191 -25.18 -0.35 15.18
N SER A 192 -25.45 -0.51 13.88
CA SER A 192 -26.33 -1.55 13.34
C SER A 192 -25.80 -2.97 13.58
N PHE A 193 -24.48 -3.14 13.77
CA PHE A 193 -23.90 -4.43 14.16
C PHE A 193 -24.19 -4.76 15.64
N TRP A 194 -24.31 -3.73 16.48
CA TRP A 194 -24.50 -3.87 17.94
C TRP A 194 -25.96 -3.93 18.37
N ARG A 195 -26.88 -3.46 17.51
CA ARG A 195 -28.32 -3.57 17.75
C ARG A 195 -28.85 -4.89 17.17
N LYS A 196 -29.12 -5.84 18.05
CA LYS A 196 -30.14 -6.87 17.82
C LYS A 196 -31.53 -6.28 18.01
#